data_AF-A0A6J1WB79-F1
#
_entry.id   AF-A0A6J1WB79-F1
#
_cell.length_a   1.000
_cell.length_b   1.000
_cell.length_c   1.000
_cell.angle_alpha   90.00
_cell.angle_beta   90.00
_cell.angle_gamma   90.00
#
_symmetry.space_group_name_H-M   'P 1'
#
loop_
_entity.id
_entity.type
_entity.pdbx_description
1 polymer ?
#
loop_
_entity_poly.entity_id
_entity_poly.type
_entity_poly.pdbx_seq_one_letter_code
_entity_poly.pdbx_strand_id
1 'polypeptide(L)'
;PELGKARRSNYTLPGYDFNYGLYLHGMDGGVPEAICHWHVMKPRIILEKEKPRDYMTTNVQAVKDGYVTAHEQNLYRKMKDFHVNVEDERRFKRTPPKVPPDMTYGRPAR
;
A
#
# COMPACT_ATOMS: atom_id res chain seq x y z
N PRO A 1 6.43 4.02 -77.19
CA PRO A 1 6.95 3.44 -75.94
C PRO A 1 8.44 3.18 -76.13
N GLU A 2 9.30 3.82 -75.34
CA GLU A 2 10.75 3.62 -75.43
C GLU A 2 11.10 2.31 -74.70
N LEU A 3 11.80 1.40 -75.38
CA LEU A 3 12.19 0.12 -74.80
C LEU A 3 13.14 0.36 -73.62
N GLY A 4 12.86 -0.25 -72.47
CA GLY A 4 13.67 -0.15 -71.26
C GLY A 4 13.38 1.04 -70.36
N LYS A 5 12.42 1.91 -70.69
CA LYS A 5 11.98 3.00 -69.79
C LYS A 5 10.57 2.76 -69.26
N ALA A 6 10.36 3.09 -67.98
CA ALA A 6 9.04 3.08 -67.39
C ALA A 6 8.12 4.12 -68.06
N ARG A 7 6.80 3.87 -68.01
CA ARG A 7 5.79 4.79 -68.55
C ARG A 7 5.90 6.14 -67.84
N ARG A 8 6.16 7.21 -68.61
CA ARG A 8 6.23 8.57 -68.08
C ARG A 8 4.83 9.04 -67.68
N SER A 9 4.69 9.47 -66.43
CA SER A 9 3.43 10.02 -65.90
C SER A 9 3.43 11.55 -65.76
N ASN A 10 4.53 12.21 -66.15
CA ASN A 10 4.69 13.68 -66.22
C ASN A 10 4.28 14.48 -64.96
N TYR A 11 4.38 13.89 -63.76
CA TYR A 11 4.18 14.62 -62.51
C TYR A 11 5.44 15.34 -62.04
N THR A 12 5.27 16.51 -61.42
CA THR A 12 6.36 17.21 -60.73
C THR A 12 6.73 16.42 -59.47
N LEU A 13 7.88 15.75 -59.51
CA LEU A 13 8.37 14.99 -58.38
C LEU A 13 9.09 15.91 -57.39
N PRO A 14 9.05 15.58 -56.08
CA PRO A 14 9.94 16.17 -55.09
C PRO A 14 11.41 16.10 -55.51
N GLY A 15 12.24 17.03 -55.00
CA GLY A 15 13.66 17.12 -55.33
C GLY A 15 14.45 15.86 -54.98
N TYR A 16 15.72 15.84 -55.40
CA TYR A 16 16.60 14.67 -55.24
C TYR A 16 16.76 14.22 -53.77
N ASP A 17 16.69 15.16 -52.83
CA ASP A 17 16.87 14.88 -51.39
C ASP A 17 15.60 14.30 -50.72
N PHE A 18 14.53 14.09 -51.48
CA PHE A 18 13.29 13.52 -50.95
C PHE A 18 13.33 11.99 -50.92
N ASN A 19 13.16 11.43 -49.73
CA ASN A 19 13.00 9.99 -49.56
C ASN A 19 11.52 9.61 -49.68
N TYR A 20 11.20 8.77 -50.66
CA TYR A 20 9.86 8.21 -50.80
C TYR A 20 9.61 7.12 -49.75
N GLY A 21 8.39 7.06 -49.24
CA GLY A 21 7.97 6.08 -48.24
C GLY A 21 7.63 6.73 -46.90
N LEU A 22 7.10 5.92 -45.98
CA LEU A 22 6.74 6.37 -44.64
C LEU A 22 7.98 6.26 -43.74
N TYR A 23 8.50 7.40 -43.29
CA TYR A 23 9.53 7.43 -42.25
C TYR A 23 8.88 7.38 -40.87
N LEU A 24 8.98 6.24 -40.21
CA LEU A 24 8.59 6.09 -38.82
C LEU A 24 9.77 6.51 -37.95
N HIS A 25 9.73 7.74 -37.45
CA HIS A 25 10.72 8.21 -36.49
C HIS A 25 10.52 7.44 -35.18
N GLY A 26 11.52 6.64 -34.79
CA GLY A 26 11.52 5.96 -33.49
C GLY A 26 11.64 6.99 -32.39
N MET A 27 10.51 7.45 -31.85
CA MET A 27 10.45 8.19 -30.59
C MET A 27 10.66 7.26 -29.39
N ASP A 28 10.82 5.97 -29.63
CA ASP A 28 11.07 4.98 -28.60
C ASP A 28 12.52 5.13 -28.16
N GLY A 29 12.64 5.62 -26.94
CA GLY A 29 13.83 5.46 -26.15
C GLY A 29 14.34 4.03 -26.24
N GLY A 30 15.60 3.87 -26.63
CA GLY A 30 16.15 2.58 -27.00
C GLY A 30 16.19 1.58 -25.84
N VAL A 31 17.06 0.58 -25.97
CA VAL A 31 17.36 -0.39 -24.91
C VAL A 31 17.53 0.24 -23.50
N PRO A 32 18.20 1.38 -23.31
CA PRO A 32 18.31 1.98 -21.97
C PRO A 32 16.97 2.43 -21.39
N GLU A 33 16.05 3.03 -22.16
CA GLU A 33 14.73 3.36 -21.61
C GLU A 33 13.94 2.10 -21.25
N ALA A 34 14.00 1.04 -22.07
CA ALA A 34 13.28 -0.21 -21.80
C ALA A 34 13.81 -0.96 -20.55
N ILE A 35 15.12 -0.90 -20.28
CA ILE A 35 15.74 -1.59 -19.13
C ILE A 35 15.72 -0.73 -17.87
N CYS A 36 15.96 0.59 -17.99
CA CYS A 36 16.06 1.50 -16.84
C CYS A 36 14.75 2.18 -16.44
N HIS A 37 13.69 2.19 -17.27
CA HIS A 37 12.35 2.57 -16.82
C HIS A 37 11.69 1.43 -16.05
N TRP A 38 12.31 1.02 -14.94
CA TRP A 38 11.56 0.38 -13.87
C TRP A 38 10.61 1.45 -13.35
N HIS A 39 9.34 1.40 -13.73
CA HIS A 39 8.29 1.96 -12.90
C HIS A 39 8.37 1.20 -11.58
N VAL A 40 9.29 1.63 -10.71
CA VAL A 40 9.38 1.18 -9.33
C VAL A 40 8.03 1.56 -8.77
N MET A 41 7.15 0.57 -8.70
CA MET A 41 5.91 0.61 -7.94
C MET A 41 6.25 1.42 -6.69
N LYS A 42 5.72 2.65 -6.60
CA LYS A 42 5.95 3.47 -5.41
C LYS A 42 5.61 2.56 -4.25
N PRO A 43 6.53 2.32 -3.31
CA PRO A 43 6.30 1.35 -2.26
C PRO A 43 4.95 1.72 -1.66
N ARG A 44 3.98 0.81 -1.83
CA ARG A 44 2.66 1.01 -1.29
C ARG A 44 2.91 1.19 0.19
N ILE A 45 2.63 2.37 0.72
CA ILE A 45 2.70 2.61 2.15
C ILE A 45 1.67 1.64 2.71
N ILE A 46 2.12 0.49 3.19
CA ILE A 46 1.30 -0.39 3.98
C ILE A 46 1.11 0.45 5.24
N LEU A 47 -0.02 1.18 5.30
CA LEU A 47 -0.53 1.69 6.57
C LEU A 47 -0.47 0.49 7.49
N GLU A 48 0.42 0.54 8.48
CA GLU A 48 0.56 -0.55 9.44
C GLU A 48 -0.86 -0.84 9.92
N LYS A 49 -1.38 -2.03 9.57
CA LYS A 49 -2.68 -2.45 10.08
C LYS A 49 -2.55 -2.34 11.59
N GLU A 50 -3.39 -1.49 12.17
CA GLU A 50 -3.48 -1.25 13.60
C GLU A 50 -3.58 -2.63 14.27
N LYS A 51 -2.48 -3.04 14.93
CA LYS A 51 -2.39 -4.41 15.40
C LYS A 51 -3.37 -4.54 16.56
N PRO A 52 -4.32 -5.50 16.52
CA PRO A 52 -5.15 -5.78 17.68
C PRO A 52 -4.24 -6.08 18.87
N ARG A 53 -4.66 -5.69 20.08
CA ARG A 53 -3.89 -5.79 21.33
C ARG A 53 -3.15 -7.12 21.44
N ASP A 54 -1.86 -7.09 21.14
CA ASP A 54 -1.01 -8.27 21.16
C ASP A 54 -0.37 -8.40 22.54
N TYR A 55 -0.93 -9.31 23.33
CA TYR A 55 -0.42 -9.62 24.67
C TYR A 55 0.99 -10.21 24.61
N MET A 56 1.38 -10.89 23.53
CA MET A 56 2.70 -11.50 23.41
C MET A 56 3.77 -10.43 23.27
N THR A 57 3.61 -9.48 22.34
CA THR A 57 4.54 -8.35 22.19
C THR A 57 4.61 -7.48 23.43
N THR A 58 3.46 -7.17 24.05
CA THR A 58 3.43 -6.38 25.29
C THR A 58 4.21 -7.07 26.42
N ASN A 59 4.07 -8.39 26.56
CA ASN A 59 4.81 -9.15 27.58
C ASN A 59 6.31 -9.20 27.28
N VAL A 60 6.69 -9.37 26.01
CA VAL A 60 8.10 -9.34 25.59
C VAL A 60 8.73 -7.99 25.92
N GLN A 61 8.01 -6.89 25.68
CA GLN A 61 8.47 -5.55 26.04
C GLN A 61 8.53 -5.33 27.55
N ALA A 62 7.55 -5.82 28.31
CA ALA A 62 7.57 -5.76 29.77
C ALA A 62 8.83 -6.44 30.33
N VAL A 63 9.16 -7.62 29.80
CA VAL A 63 10.36 -8.35 30.19
C VAL A 63 11.64 -7.61 29.79
N LYS A 64 11.68 -6.99 28.60
CA LYS A 64 12.82 -6.14 28.18
C LYS A 64 13.03 -4.94 29.10
N ASP A 65 11.96 -4.36 29.62
CA ASP A 65 11.98 -3.22 30.54
C ASP A 65 12.24 -3.64 32.01
N GLY A 66 12.37 -4.95 32.28
CA GLY A 66 12.70 -5.49 33.61
C GLY A 66 11.51 -5.92 34.46
N TYR A 67 10.29 -5.93 33.91
CA TYR A 67 9.09 -6.41 34.62
C TYR A 67 8.89 -7.91 34.42
N VAL A 68 9.24 -8.69 35.44
CA VAL A 68 9.25 -10.17 35.38
C VAL A 68 8.06 -10.77 36.14
N THR A 69 7.54 -10.07 37.16
CA THR A 69 6.46 -10.59 38.00
C THR A 69 5.11 -10.46 37.31
N ALA A 70 4.20 -11.43 37.51
CA ALA A 70 2.84 -11.37 36.97
C ALA A 70 2.07 -10.10 37.40
N HIS A 71 2.28 -9.61 38.62
CA HIS A 71 1.68 -8.37 39.10
C HIS A 71 2.22 -7.14 38.35
N GLU A 72 3.53 -7.08 38.17
CA GLU A 72 4.23 -6.03 37.44
C GLU A 72 3.81 -6.00 35.97
N GLN A 73 3.72 -7.15 35.31
CA GLN A 73 3.24 -7.24 33.94
C GLN A 73 1.79 -6.76 33.81
N ASN A 74 0.94 -7.05 34.80
CA ASN A 74 -0.43 -6.53 34.85
C ASN A 74 -0.48 -5.01 35.05
N LEU A 75 0.44 -4.43 35.82
CA LEU A 75 0.58 -2.98 35.95
C LEU A 75 1.15 -2.36 34.67
N TYR A 76 2.16 -2.98 34.07
CA TYR A 76 2.77 -2.56 32.81
C TYR A 76 1.75 -2.47 31.69
N ARG A 77 0.87 -3.47 31.55
CA ARG A 77 -0.26 -3.48 30.60
C ARG A 77 -1.34 -2.43 30.87
N LYS A 78 -1.43 -1.91 32.10
CA LYS A 78 -2.37 -0.84 32.49
C LYS A 78 -1.76 0.55 32.30
N MET A 79 -0.45 0.67 32.51
CA MET A 79 0.29 1.94 32.44
C MET A 79 0.73 2.27 31.01
N LYS A 80 1.24 1.28 30.28
CA LYS A 80 1.67 1.44 28.90
C LYS A 80 0.57 0.91 27.98
N ASP A 81 -0.22 1.83 27.46
CA ASP A 81 -1.35 1.54 26.60
C ASP A 81 -0.88 1.35 25.16
N PHE A 82 -0.59 0.11 24.79
CA PHE A 82 0.13 -0.13 23.54
C PHE A 82 -0.73 -0.12 22.28
N HIS A 83 -2.07 -0.25 22.31
CA HIS A 83 -2.93 -0.06 21.13
C HIS A 83 -4.38 0.23 21.56
N VAL A 84 -4.92 1.38 21.16
CA VAL A 84 -6.34 1.74 21.23
C VAL A 84 -6.79 2.14 19.83
N ASN A 85 -7.67 1.33 19.23
CA ASN A 85 -8.36 1.68 17.99
C ASN A 85 -9.10 3.01 18.17
N VAL A 86 -8.84 3.98 17.29
CA VAL A 86 -9.62 5.23 17.22
C VAL A 86 -11.09 4.93 16.87
N GLU A 87 -11.35 3.82 16.15
CA GLU A 87 -12.67 3.34 15.72
C GLU A 87 -13.24 2.20 16.58
N ASP A 88 -12.75 1.95 17.79
CA ASP A 88 -13.39 0.93 18.64
C ASP A 88 -14.84 1.37 18.91
N GLU A 89 -15.85 0.63 18.47
CA GLU A 89 -17.27 0.92 18.78
C GLU A 89 -17.74 0.28 20.08
N ARG A 90 -16.87 -0.48 20.78
CA ARG A 90 -17.25 -1.12 22.05
C ARG A 90 -17.66 -0.07 23.08
N ARG A 91 -18.82 -0.28 23.71
CA ARG A 91 -19.34 0.56 24.81
C ARG A 91 -18.35 0.65 25.98
N PHE A 92 -17.59 -0.41 26.23
CA PHE A 92 -16.52 -0.42 27.23
C PHE A 92 -15.16 -0.55 26.53
N LYS A 93 -14.40 0.56 26.49
CA LYS A 93 -13.02 0.60 25.98
C LYS A 93 -12.00 -0.09 26.92
N ARG A 94 -12.43 -0.42 28.13
CA ARG A 94 -11.67 -1.10 29.18
C ARG A 94 -12.39 -2.40 29.59
N THR A 95 -11.77 -3.18 30.48
CA THR A 95 -12.43 -4.29 31.19
C THR A 95 -13.82 -3.84 31.66
N PRO A 96 -14.88 -4.62 31.37
CA PRO A 96 -16.23 -4.27 31.80
C PRO A 96 -16.26 -4.06 33.33
N PRO A 97 -17.14 -3.18 33.84
CA PRO A 97 -17.31 -3.02 35.27
C PRO A 97 -17.58 -4.39 35.90
N LYS A 98 -16.99 -4.63 37.08
CA LYS A 98 -17.15 -5.91 37.77
C LYS A 98 -18.59 -5.99 38.27
N VAL A 99 -19.43 -6.75 37.59
CA VAL A 99 -20.84 -6.93 37.90
C VAL A 99 -21.02 -8.07 38.90
N PRO A 100 -21.86 -7.92 39.95
CA PRO A 100 -22.21 -9.01 40.85
C PRO A 100 -22.83 -10.19 40.08
N PRO A 101 -22.57 -11.44 40.50
CA PRO A 101 -23.11 -12.63 39.79
C PRO A 101 -24.64 -12.66 39.75
N ASP A 102 -25.32 -12.04 40.71
CA ASP A 102 -26.78 -12.01 40.81
C ASP A 102 -27.43 -10.85 40.02
N MET A 103 -26.67 -10.07 39.25
CA MET A 103 -27.22 -8.93 38.53
C MET A 103 -27.70 -9.32 37.13
N THR A 104 -29.00 -9.16 36.88
CA THR A 104 -29.60 -9.34 35.55
C THR A 104 -29.31 -8.14 34.65
N TYR A 105 -28.70 -8.38 33.49
CA TYR A 105 -28.47 -7.34 32.49
C TYR A 105 -29.78 -6.98 31.76
N GLY A 106 -30.02 -5.69 31.52
CA GLY A 106 -31.18 -5.19 30.77
C GLY A 106 -31.82 -3.99 31.42
N ARG A 107 -32.72 -3.30 30.70
CA ARG A 107 -33.55 -2.26 31.29
C ARG A 107 -34.68 -2.94 32.06
N PRO A 108 -34.93 -2.59 33.33
CA PRO A 108 -36.11 -3.08 34.02
C PRO A 108 -37.38 -2.68 33.23
N ALA A 109 -38.40 -3.53 33.28
CA ALA A 109 -39.70 -3.21 32.70
C ALA A 109 -40.22 -1.90 33.32
N ARG A 110 -40.79 -1.03 32.49
CA ARG A 110 -41.33 0.28 32.91
C ARG A 110 -42.62 0.11 33.70
#